data_AF-A0A1I2ZNS2-F1
#
_entry.id   AF-A0A1I2ZNS2-F1
#
_cell.length_a   1.000
_cell.length_b   1.000
_cell.length_c   1.000
_cell.angle_alpha   90.00
_cell.angle_beta   90.00
_cell.angle_gamma   90.00
#
_symmetry.space_group_name_H-M   'P 1'
#
loop_
_entity.id
_entity.type
_entity.pdbx_description
1 polymer ?
#
loop_
_entity_poly.entity_id
_entity_poly.type
_entity_poly.pdbx_seq_one_letter_code
_entity_poly.pdbx_strand_id
1 'polypeptide(L)' 'MPYHSANDLPDNVRNVLPKHAQEIYLAAFNNAWDEYKDPEERRGDASREETAHKVAWAAVKKEYEKRGDEWRKKD' A
#
# COMPACT_ATOMS: atom_id res chain seq x y z
N MET A 1 -10.71 -0.61 -5.84
CA MET A 1 -11.50 -1.39 -4.84
C MET A 1 -10.59 -1.74 -3.67
N PRO A 2 -11.08 -1.92 -2.43
CA PRO A 2 -10.24 -2.45 -1.35
C PRO A 2 -9.88 -3.91 -1.62
N TYR A 3 -8.73 -4.34 -1.12
CA TYR A 3 -8.27 -5.73 -1.25
C TYR A 3 -8.82 -6.57 -0.11
N HIS A 4 -9.23 -7.82 -0.38
CA HIS A 4 -9.76 -8.71 0.65
C HIS A 4 -8.66 -9.50 1.37
N SER A 5 -7.59 -9.82 0.65
CA SER A 5 -6.45 -10.57 1.17
C SER A 5 -5.14 -10.12 0.53
N ALA A 6 -4.02 -10.51 1.14
CA ALA A 6 -2.69 -10.26 0.57
C ALA A 6 -2.51 -10.91 -0.82
N ASN A 7 -3.29 -11.95 -1.14
CA ASN A 7 -3.25 -12.62 -2.44
C ASN A 7 -3.93 -11.83 -3.56
N ASP A 8 -4.80 -10.88 -3.21
CA ASP A 8 -5.49 -10.01 -4.17
C ASP A 8 -4.66 -8.78 -4.53
N LEU A 9 -3.53 -8.57 -3.83
CA LEU A 9 -2.63 -7.46 -4.10
C LEU A 9 -2.02 -7.58 -5.50
N PRO A 10 -1.64 -6.45 -6.12
CA PRO A 10 -0.96 -6.45 -7.41
C PRO A 10 0.30 -7.33 -7.41
N ASP A 11 0.62 -7.96 -8.54
CA ASP A 11 1.77 -8.85 -8.68
C ASP A 11 3.10 -8.16 -8.31
N ASN A 12 3.24 -6.88 -8.64
CA ASN A 12 4.42 -6.08 -8.29
C ASN A 12 4.52 -5.76 -6.79
N VAL A 13 3.50 -6.10 -5.99
CA VAL A 13 3.52 -6.03 -4.53
C VAL A 13 3.78 -7.43 -3.97
N ARG A 14 3.03 -8.44 -4.43
CA ARG A 14 3.14 -9.83 -3.94
C ARG A 14 4.50 -10.46 -4.22
N ASN A 15 5.08 -10.19 -5.39
CA ASN A 15 6.34 -10.80 -5.81
C ASN A 15 7.57 -10.11 -5.22
N VAL A 16 7.46 -8.87 -4.73
CA VAL A 16 8.61 -8.09 -4.24
C VAL A 16 8.61 -7.92 -2.73
N LEU A 17 7.44 -7.98 -2.08
CA LEU A 17 7.31 -7.76 -0.64
C LEU A 17 7.26 -9.09 0.11
N PRO A 18 7.97 -9.20 1.24
CA PRO A 18 7.74 -10.27 2.22
C PRO A 18 6.28 -10.28 2.70
N LYS A 19 5.79 -11.45 3.14
CA LYS A 19 4.39 -11.64 3.58
C LYS A 19 3.90 -10.55 4.55
N HIS A 20 4.69 -10.21 5.56
CA HIS A 20 4.29 -9.19 6.53
C HIS A 20 4.22 -7.77 5.94
N ALA A 21 5.10 -7.44 4.99
CA ALA A 21 5.00 -6.18 4.25
C ALA A 21 3.76 -6.13 3.35
N GLN A 22 3.33 -7.27 2.79
CA GLN A 22 2.06 -7.37 2.05
C GLN A 22 0.86 -7.11 2.97
N GLU A 23 0.87 -7.61 4.19
CA GLU A 23 -0.19 -7.36 5.19
C GLU A 23 -0.26 -5.88 5.58
N ILE A 24 0.89 -5.23 5.78
CA ILE A 24 0.96 -3.77 6.02
C ILE A 24 0.40 -3.01 4.82
N TYR A 25 0.79 -3.39 3.61
CA TYR A 25 0.29 -2.78 2.38
C TYR A 25 -1.24 -2.88 2.28
N LEU A 26 -1.77 -4.08 2.49
CA LEU A 26 -3.21 -4.37 2.48
C LEU A 26 -3.97 -3.49 3.47
N ALA A 27 -3.52 -3.48 4.74
CA ALA A 27 -4.17 -2.71 5.79
C ALA A 27 -4.15 -1.21 5.51
N ALA A 28 -2.99 -0.68 5.10
CA ALA A 28 -2.83 0.73 4.78
C ALA A 28 -3.62 1.15 3.54
N PHE A 29 -3.66 0.31 2.50
CA PHE A 29 -4.47 0.55 1.31
C PHE A 29 -5.95 0.62 1.66
N ASN A 30 -6.46 -0.36 2.41
CA ASN A 30 -7.88 -0.42 2.76
C ASN A 30 -8.30 0.75 3.66
N ASN A 31 -7.45 1.13 4.61
CA ASN A 31 -7.69 2.30 5.45
C ASN A 31 -7.68 3.59 4.63
N ALA A 32 -6.67 3.79 3.76
CA ALA A 32 -6.63 4.97 2.88
C ALA A 32 -7.78 4.98 1.87
N TRP A 33 -8.21 3.80 1.39
CA TRP A 33 -9.39 3.68 0.54
C TRP A 33 -10.60 4.21 1.29
N ASP A 34 -10.86 3.78 2.53
CA ASP A 34 -12.00 4.26 3.33
C ASP A 34 -11.91 5.78 3.63
N GLU A 35 -10.73 6.26 4.02
CA GLU A 35 -10.46 7.69 4.29
C GLU A 35 -10.71 8.59 3.07
N TYR A 36 -10.29 8.18 1.87
CA TYR A 36 -10.45 9.01 0.66
C TYR A 36 -11.70 8.69 -0.15
N LYS A 37 -12.75 8.17 0.52
CA LYS A 37 -14.04 7.88 -0.13
C LYS A 37 -14.68 9.15 -0.69
N ASP A 38 -14.65 10.23 0.07
CA ASP A 38 -15.28 11.49 -0.30
C ASP A 38 -14.33 12.32 -1.19
N PRO A 39 -14.79 12.80 -2.37
CA PRO A 39 -13.95 13.55 -3.30
C PRO A 39 -13.38 14.84 -2.74
N GLU A 40 -14.13 15.49 -1.84
CA GLU A 40 -13.73 16.75 -1.20
C GLU A 40 -12.55 16.57 -0.24
N GLU A 41 -12.31 15.34 0.24
CA GLU A 41 -11.16 14.99 1.07
C GLU A 41 -9.89 14.73 0.23
N ARG A 42 -10.02 14.69 -1.10
CA ARG A 42 -8.90 14.47 -2.02
C ARG A 42 -8.33 15.81 -2.49
N ARG A 43 -7.07 16.10 -2.15
CA ARG A 43 -6.35 17.24 -2.75
C ARG A 43 -5.86 16.90 -4.16
N GLY A 44 -6.49 17.48 -5.17
CA GLY A 44 -6.06 17.44 -6.58
C GLY A 44 -6.76 16.38 -7.44
N ASP A 45 -6.26 16.18 -8.67
CA ASP A 45 -6.84 15.27 -9.68
C ASP A 45 -6.51 13.78 -9.47
N ALA A 46 -5.79 13.44 -8.39
CA ALA A 46 -5.39 12.06 -8.12
C ALA A 46 -6.62 11.19 -7.79
N SER A 47 -6.72 10.04 -8.46
CA SER A 47 -7.77 9.08 -8.16
C SER A 47 -7.65 8.55 -6.72
N ARG A 48 -8.79 8.17 -6.12
CA ARG A 48 -8.83 7.52 -4.80
C ARG A 48 -7.87 6.32 -4.73
N GLU A 49 -7.81 5.54 -5.80
CA GLU A 49 -6.95 4.36 -5.92
C GLU A 49 -5.47 4.73 -5.92
N GLU A 50 -5.07 5.72 -6.71
CA GLU A 50 -3.68 6.19 -6.76
C GLU A 50 -3.22 6.71 -5.40
N THR A 51 -4.07 7.48 -4.71
CA THR A 51 -3.78 7.96 -3.36
C THR A 51 -3.64 6.80 -2.36
N ALA A 52 -4.56 5.83 -2.39
CA ALA A 52 -4.49 4.66 -1.52
C ALA A 52 -3.21 3.83 -1.76
N HIS A 53 -2.79 3.66 -3.02
CA HIS A 53 -1.53 3.01 -3.35
C HIS A 53 -0.30 3.77 -2.81
N LYS A 54 -0.30 5.10 -2.90
CA LYS A 54 0.79 5.93 -2.36
C LYS A 54 0.89 5.78 -0.84
N VAL A 55 -0.24 5.81 -0.13
CA VAL A 55 -0.28 5.62 1.33
C VAL A 55 0.19 4.22 1.72
N ALA A 56 -0.28 3.18 1.01
CA ALA A 56 0.14 1.81 1.25
C ALA A 56 1.66 1.61 1.07
N TRP A 57 2.23 2.16 -0.01
CA TRP A 57 3.68 2.13 -0.21
C TRP A 57 4.45 2.93 0.84
N ALA A 58 3.91 4.06 1.33
CA ALA A 58 4.53 4.82 2.40
C ALA A 58 4.54 4.03 3.72
N ALA A 59 3.46 3.32 4.04
CA ALA A 59 3.38 2.45 5.22
C ALA A 59 4.41 1.31 5.14
N VAL A 60 4.53 0.64 3.98
CA VAL A 60 5.57 -0.37 3.77
C VAL A 60 6.96 0.23 3.93
N LYS A 61 7.23 1.39 3.31
CA LYS A 61 8.52 2.09 3.44
C LYS A 61 8.85 2.55 4.86
N LYS A 62 7.87 2.61 5.76
CA LYS A 62 8.09 2.98 7.16
C LYS A 62 8.76 1.84 7.93
N GLU A 63 8.32 0.61 7.69
CA GLU A 63 8.79 -0.60 8.38
C GLU A 63 9.80 -1.42 7.56
N TYR A 64 9.84 -1.20 6.24
CA TYR A 64 10.71 -1.90 5.30
C TYR A 64 11.49 -0.90 4.47
N GLU A 65 12.67 -1.31 4.03
CA GLU A 65 13.49 -0.60 3.06
C GLU A 65 13.89 -1.52 1.92
N LYS A 66 14.04 -0.94 0.73
CA LYS A 66 14.53 -1.69 -0.42
C LYS A 66 16.07 -1.71 -0.37
N ARG A 67 16.66 -2.89 -0.25
CA ARG A 67 18.11 -3.14 -0.31
C ARG A 67 18.41 -3.94 -1.57
N GLY A 68 18.93 -3.27 -2.60
CA GLY A 68 19.09 -3.86 -3.94
C GLY A 68 17.73 -4.13 -4.58
N ASP A 69 17.47 -5.38 -4.95
CA ASP A 69 16.20 -5.82 -5.52
C ASP A 69 15.18 -6.34 -4.49
N GLU A 70 15.60 -6.48 -3.22
CA GLU A 70 14.77 -7.06 -2.16
C GLU A 70 14.28 -6.02 -1.16
N TRP A 71 13.10 -6.24 -0.58
CA TRP A 71 12.61 -5.49 0.57
C TRP A 71 12.97 -6.19 1.87
N ARG A 72 13.63 -5.46 2.78
CA ARG A 72 14.05 -5.95 4.09
C ARG A 72 13.40 -5.12 5.18
N LYS A 73 13.05 -5.74 6.30
CA LYS A 73 12.53 -5.01 7.46
C LYS A 73 13.64 -4.07 7.95
N LYS A 74 13.27 -2.84 8.26
CA LYS A 74 14.15 -1.89 8.94
C LYS A 74 14.41 -2.39 10.35
N ASP A 75 15.62 -2.17 10.83
CA ASP A 75 16.02 -2.42 12.22
C ASP A 75 15.64 -1.21 13.08
#